data_AF-A0A7C4UVN2-F1
#
_entry.id   AF-A0A7C4UVN2-F1
#
_cell.length_a   1.000
_cell.length_b   1.000
_cell.length_c   1.000
_cell.angle_alpha   90.00
_cell.angle_beta   90.00
_cell.angle_gamma   90.00
#
_symmetry.space_group_name_H-M   'P 1'
#
loop_
_entity.id
_entity.type
_entity.pdbx_description
1 polymer ?
#
loop_
_entity_poly.entity_id
_entity_poly.type
_entity_poly.pdbx_seq_one_letter_code
_entity_poly.pdbx_strand_id
1 'polypeptide(L)'
;MKCEEVRACVLAALAPKRFRGELAKALRLEERVETLRWEIFRGHLLDPHQTRQERTFTSWLVYLDHDCAEPTLALRLDARAAQLYVIRSLLVHGHEPFEEEGVIRSRAVVKWQRELVGTIDLAVPPCSADLQDWIEHYLFLALIGTSRLPVTSLESPLPVFALGKLSYLPARSSRLHEAKELEFCLRSCQLEEAKHFAQRDDFGELVRVLFNNLAMSPWTGVVSDLTNLIMQTDPAKAGDLLSYMLRHLVRHLTAFDLQVFHNRGANFPDALALDLWLRALLKLLDEHPELAEQRWTRRAIRQAWLVRKQVEGLRVPDHPTSPGENLRVLPAPFERLPEEQVLQPDQRTRRLFDQEPAEALLSNAARTVLLRAMEDLERDDELLELGLAGYLDRPFGVFKRPGEVDRTPLFAYEAFSRSIAVGRLSFWQRQGFLDSDRHGKLLDRILHGLTVKGVSVLDLPGQERPGVVALEDALRASPDFVILRATRGTLALARDIFRPYLSPQLLGILDGTKWLPIRSPRQRIFADPSSFITVFDSRLEPLFELGLGQTAHEPVRYREQAGMEQLAEGLRLLHQMEVSLRTFS
;
A
#
# COMPACT_ATOMS: atom_id res chain seq x y z
N MET A 1 23.01 -12.00 -23.37
CA MET A 1 23.41 -10.59 -23.47
C MET A 1 24.88 -10.46 -23.12
N LYS A 2 25.66 -9.61 -23.79
CA LYS A 2 27.10 -9.45 -23.48
C LYS A 2 27.27 -8.62 -22.20
N CYS A 3 28.32 -8.88 -21.41
CA CYS A 3 28.59 -8.13 -20.18
C CYS A 3 28.72 -6.61 -20.43
N GLU A 4 29.29 -6.20 -21.56
CA GLU A 4 29.39 -4.79 -21.95
C GLU A 4 28.03 -4.12 -22.19
N GLU A 5 27.05 -4.84 -22.74
CA GLU A 5 25.70 -4.31 -22.94
C GLU A 5 25.01 -4.08 -21.59
N VAL A 6 25.12 -5.04 -20.68
CA VAL A 6 24.61 -4.92 -19.30
C VAL A 6 25.27 -3.74 -18.59
N ARG A 7 26.59 -3.63 -18.70
CA ARG A 7 27.37 -2.50 -18.14
C ARG A 7 26.88 -1.16 -18.68
N ALA A 8 26.66 -1.05 -19.99
CA ALA A 8 26.17 0.18 -20.60
C ALA A 8 24.76 0.56 -20.08
N CYS A 9 23.84 -0.40 -19.97
CA CYS A 9 22.51 -0.18 -19.40
C CYS A 9 22.59 0.27 -17.93
N VAL A 10 23.44 -0.36 -17.11
CA VAL A 10 23.64 0.02 -15.70
C VAL A 10 24.18 1.44 -15.59
N LEU A 11 25.22 1.80 -16.34
CA LEU A 11 25.79 3.14 -16.31
C LEU A 11 24.79 4.22 -16.79
N ALA A 12 23.96 3.89 -17.77
CA ALA A 12 22.89 4.79 -18.22
C ALA A 12 21.81 5.01 -17.15
N ALA A 13 21.41 3.95 -16.44
CA ALA A 13 20.43 4.00 -15.36
C ALA A 13 20.98 4.71 -14.10
N LEU A 14 22.29 4.63 -13.85
CA LEU A 14 22.98 5.29 -12.74
C LEU A 14 23.53 6.68 -13.07
N ALA A 15 23.25 7.21 -14.26
CA ALA A 15 23.75 8.52 -14.67
C ALA A 15 23.31 9.60 -13.64
N PRO A 16 24.21 10.50 -13.19
CA PRO A 16 23.90 11.47 -12.13
C PRO A 16 22.62 12.29 -12.37
N LYS A 17 22.31 12.61 -13.64
CA LYS A 17 21.08 13.31 -14.04
C LYS A 17 19.77 12.59 -13.71
N ARG A 18 19.83 11.29 -13.38
CA ARG A 18 18.69 10.48 -12.97
C ARG A 18 18.33 10.69 -11.50
N PHE A 19 19.22 11.26 -10.71
CA PHE A 19 18.99 11.54 -9.30
C PHE A 19 18.72 13.02 -9.10
N ARG A 20 17.77 13.34 -8.21
CA ARG A 20 17.45 14.72 -7.80
C ARG A 20 17.49 14.85 -6.28
N GLY A 21 17.61 16.09 -5.82
CA GLY A 21 17.69 16.43 -4.40
C GLY A 21 19.08 16.84 -3.94
N GLU A 22 19.18 17.20 -2.67
CA GLU A 22 20.41 17.69 -2.05
C GLU A 22 21.54 16.67 -2.16
N LEU A 23 21.26 15.40 -1.88
CA LEU A 23 22.25 14.33 -1.90
C LEU A 23 22.64 13.89 -3.31
N ALA A 24 21.88 14.27 -4.35
CA ALA A 24 22.22 13.92 -5.73
C ALA A 24 23.57 14.50 -6.18
N LYS A 25 23.98 15.63 -5.60
CA LYS A 25 25.25 16.30 -5.90
C LYS A 25 26.46 15.62 -5.26
N ALA A 26 26.24 14.87 -4.18
CA ALA A 26 27.27 14.16 -3.42
C ALA A 26 27.41 12.68 -3.86
N LEU A 27 26.68 12.25 -4.88
CA LEU A 27 26.69 10.87 -5.34
C LEU A 27 28.08 10.46 -5.82
N ARG A 28 28.62 9.42 -5.20
CA ARG A 28 29.81 8.72 -5.69
C ARG A 28 29.40 7.39 -6.31
N LEU A 29 29.78 7.18 -7.55
CA LEU A 29 29.62 5.91 -8.27
C LEU A 29 30.98 5.21 -8.33
N GLU A 30 31.02 3.97 -7.87
CA GLU A 30 32.18 3.10 -8.01
C GLU A 30 31.82 1.84 -8.79
N GLU A 31 32.71 1.43 -9.69
CA GLU A 31 32.65 0.13 -10.36
C GLU A 31 33.83 -0.71 -9.88
N ARG A 32 33.56 -1.93 -9.40
CA ARG A 32 34.62 -2.86 -9.00
C ARG A 32 34.18 -4.32 -9.12
N VAL A 33 35.16 -5.20 -9.23
CA VAL A 33 34.95 -6.64 -9.07
C VAL A 33 35.17 -6.98 -7.60
N GLU A 34 34.21 -7.65 -6.98
CA GLU A 34 34.32 -8.06 -5.57
C GLU A 34 33.70 -9.43 -5.32
N THR A 35 34.28 -10.17 -4.37
CA THR A 35 33.74 -11.43 -3.87
C THR A 35 33.08 -11.20 -2.52
N LEU A 36 31.82 -11.59 -2.39
CA LEU A 36 31.02 -11.40 -1.18
C LEU A 36 30.40 -12.70 -0.72
N ARG A 37 30.17 -12.80 0.59
CA ARG A 37 29.26 -13.80 1.14
C ARG A 37 27.84 -13.49 0.67
N TRP A 38 27.22 -14.46 0.00
CA TRP A 38 26.00 -14.26 -0.75
C TRP A 38 25.12 -15.51 -0.76
N GLU A 39 23.96 -15.38 -0.12
CA GLU A 39 22.92 -16.38 -0.18
C GLU A 39 21.56 -15.68 -0.18
N ILE A 40 20.70 -16.07 -1.12
CA ILE A 40 19.30 -15.64 -1.14
C ILE A 40 18.47 -16.77 -0.57
N PHE A 41 17.80 -16.52 0.54
CA PHE A 41 16.92 -17.47 1.20
C PHE A 41 15.50 -16.93 1.24
N ARG A 42 14.57 -17.63 0.56
CA ARG A 42 13.15 -17.26 0.48
C ARG A 42 12.90 -15.81 0.02
N GLY A 43 13.70 -15.35 -0.95
CA GLY A 43 13.63 -13.99 -1.49
C GLY A 43 14.36 -12.92 -0.68
N HIS A 44 14.91 -13.26 0.49
CA HIS A 44 15.72 -12.36 1.30
C HIS A 44 17.20 -12.58 1.05
N LEU A 45 17.98 -11.50 1.00
CA LEU A 45 19.44 -11.58 1.07
C LEU A 45 19.83 -11.85 2.53
N LEU A 46 20.49 -12.97 2.79
CA LEU A 46 20.96 -13.29 4.13
C LEU A 46 22.08 -12.37 4.59
N ASP A 47 22.14 -12.15 5.90
CA ASP A 47 23.25 -11.44 6.52
C ASP A 47 24.57 -12.20 6.21
N PRO A 48 25.66 -11.51 5.83
CA PRO A 48 26.95 -12.14 5.55
C PRO A 48 27.50 -13.05 6.67
N HIS A 49 27.07 -12.86 7.92
CA HIS A 49 27.44 -13.72 9.04
C HIS A 49 26.66 -15.04 9.09
N GLN A 50 25.54 -15.14 8.38
CA GLN A 50 24.64 -16.31 8.36
C GLN A 50 24.91 -17.26 7.19
N THR A 51 25.80 -16.90 6.26
CA THR A 51 26.15 -17.74 5.13
C THR A 51 27.66 -17.88 4.98
N ARG A 52 28.08 -19.00 4.38
CA ARG A 52 29.46 -19.27 3.97
C ARG A 52 29.59 -19.32 2.45
N GLN A 53 28.50 -19.18 1.72
CA GLN A 53 28.52 -19.19 0.25
C GLN A 53 29.14 -17.88 -0.23
N GLU A 54 30.12 -17.96 -1.11
CA GLU A 54 30.74 -16.78 -1.70
C GLU A 54 30.42 -16.68 -3.19
N ARG A 55 30.25 -15.46 -3.68
CA ARG A 55 30.04 -15.16 -5.10
C ARG A 55 30.83 -13.93 -5.51
N THR A 56 31.33 -13.95 -6.75
CA THR A 56 32.06 -12.84 -7.35
C THR A 56 31.14 -12.06 -8.28
N PHE A 57 31.15 -10.74 -8.15
CA PHE A 57 30.30 -9.84 -8.90
C PHE A 57 31.11 -8.72 -9.55
N THR A 58 30.71 -8.31 -10.74
CA THR A 58 30.96 -6.93 -11.20
C THR A 58 29.88 -6.05 -10.57
N SER A 59 30.31 -5.07 -9.77
CA SER A 59 29.40 -4.28 -8.94
C SER A 59 29.49 -2.80 -9.26
N TRP A 60 28.33 -2.15 -9.32
CA TRP A 60 28.18 -0.70 -9.40
C TRP A 60 27.56 -0.20 -8.11
N LEU A 61 28.31 0.61 -7.36
CA LEU A 61 28.03 0.99 -6.00
C LEU A 61 27.74 2.49 -5.94
N VAL A 62 26.60 2.86 -5.35
CA VAL A 62 26.18 4.25 -5.19
C VAL A 62 26.26 4.64 -3.73
N TYR A 63 27.11 5.61 -3.43
CA TYR A 63 27.27 6.19 -2.09
C TYR A 63 26.64 7.57 -2.03
N LEU A 64 25.88 7.84 -0.97
CA LEU A 64 25.24 9.15 -0.72
C LEU A 64 26.07 10.07 0.18
N ASP A 65 27.11 9.51 0.80
CA ASP A 65 28.02 10.19 1.71
C ASP A 65 29.44 9.67 1.45
N HIS A 66 30.42 10.57 1.45
CA HIS A 66 31.82 10.27 1.20
C HIS A 66 32.42 9.38 2.29
N ASP A 67 31.92 9.50 3.53
CA ASP A 67 32.44 8.77 4.69
C ASP A 67 31.73 7.43 4.92
N CYS A 68 30.69 7.13 4.13
CA CYS A 68 29.93 5.90 4.29
C CYS A 68 30.66 4.71 3.63
N ALA A 69 31.00 3.70 4.45
CA ALA A 69 31.64 2.48 3.96
C ALA A 69 30.68 1.55 3.18
N GLU A 70 29.38 1.62 3.47
CA GLU A 70 28.36 0.78 2.85
C GLU A 70 27.62 1.56 1.74
N PRO A 71 27.53 1.05 0.51
CA PRO A 71 26.79 1.72 -0.55
C PRO A 71 25.29 1.72 -0.24
N THR A 72 24.62 2.83 -0.48
CA THR A 72 23.17 2.94 -0.25
C THR A 72 22.38 2.16 -1.30
N LEU A 73 22.86 2.13 -2.54
CA LEU A 73 22.33 1.29 -3.62
C LEU A 73 23.49 0.52 -4.25
N ALA A 74 23.24 -0.73 -4.62
CA ALA A 74 24.21 -1.55 -5.35
C ALA A 74 23.52 -2.36 -6.44
N LEU A 75 24.16 -2.41 -7.61
CA LEU A 75 23.82 -3.35 -8.68
C LEU A 75 24.97 -4.35 -8.81
N ARG A 76 24.65 -5.64 -8.80
CA ARG A 76 25.65 -6.72 -8.79
C ARG A 76 25.37 -7.71 -9.91
N LEU A 77 26.26 -7.76 -10.89
CA LEU A 77 26.20 -8.71 -12.00
C LEU A 77 26.96 -9.99 -11.62
N ASP A 78 26.21 -11.09 -11.47
CA ASP A 78 26.76 -12.44 -11.46
C ASP A 78 26.79 -12.95 -12.91
N ALA A 79 27.92 -12.75 -13.58
CA ALA A 79 28.09 -13.14 -14.98
C ALA A 79 27.96 -14.65 -15.19
N ARG A 80 28.25 -15.47 -14.16
CA ARG A 80 28.14 -16.93 -14.24
C ARG A 80 26.69 -17.38 -14.17
N ALA A 81 25.90 -16.78 -13.29
CA ALA A 81 24.47 -17.06 -13.18
C ALA A 81 23.63 -16.32 -14.22
N ALA A 82 24.22 -15.38 -14.97
CA ALA A 82 23.51 -14.45 -15.85
C ALA A 82 22.40 -13.70 -15.09
N GLN A 83 22.70 -13.19 -13.90
CA GLN A 83 21.75 -12.47 -13.05
C GLN A 83 22.29 -11.11 -12.64
N LEU A 84 21.43 -10.10 -12.65
CA LEU A 84 21.72 -8.77 -12.12
C LEU A 84 20.85 -8.53 -10.89
N TYR A 85 21.48 -8.35 -9.74
CA TYR A 85 20.81 -8.09 -8.47
C TYR A 85 20.78 -6.59 -8.18
N VAL A 86 19.63 -6.07 -7.76
CA VAL A 86 19.48 -4.70 -7.27
C VAL A 86 19.25 -4.75 -5.76
N ILE A 87 20.10 -4.03 -5.04
CA ILE A 87 20.18 -4.07 -3.57
C ILE A 87 20.13 -2.64 -3.06
N ARG A 88 19.50 -2.47 -1.90
CA ARG A 88 19.66 -1.27 -1.09
C ARG A 88 20.18 -1.61 0.29
N SER A 89 20.84 -0.66 0.93
CA SER A 89 21.35 -0.83 2.29
C SER A 89 20.69 0.17 3.24
N LEU A 90 20.30 -0.33 4.41
CA LEU A 90 19.68 0.44 5.49
C LEU A 90 20.56 0.34 6.73
N LEU A 91 20.78 1.46 7.41
CA LEU A 91 21.36 1.44 8.74
C LEU A 91 20.24 1.12 9.74
N VAL A 92 20.39 0.05 10.51
CA VAL A 92 19.34 -0.45 11.42
C VAL A 92 19.87 -0.73 12.82
N HIS A 93 18.99 -0.58 13.80
CA HIS A 93 19.11 -1.17 15.12
C HIS A 93 18.72 -2.65 15.01
N GLY A 94 19.73 -3.53 15.02
CA GLY A 94 19.56 -4.97 14.88
C GLY A 94 20.17 -5.73 16.04
N HIS A 95 20.20 -7.05 15.89
CA HIS A 95 20.93 -7.94 16.78
C HIS A 95 21.99 -8.70 15.97
N GLU A 96 23.11 -8.99 16.61
CA GLU A 96 24.13 -9.89 16.08
C GLU A 96 24.42 -11.03 17.06
N PRO A 97 24.65 -12.26 16.56
CA PRO A 97 25.10 -13.35 17.39
C PRO A 97 26.57 -13.13 17.78
N PHE A 98 26.90 -13.46 19.02
CA PHE A 98 28.27 -13.54 19.50
C PHE A 98 28.43 -14.77 20.39
N GLU A 99 29.63 -15.33 20.45
CA GLU A 99 29.94 -16.47 21.32
C GLU A 99 30.54 -15.95 22.62
N GLU A 100 29.98 -16.40 23.74
CA GLU A 100 30.48 -16.12 25.08
C GLU A 100 30.42 -17.41 25.89
N GLU A 101 31.58 -17.88 26.36
CA GLU A 101 31.71 -19.12 27.13
C GLU A 101 31.14 -20.36 26.41
N GLY A 102 31.27 -20.42 25.07
CA GLY A 102 30.75 -21.53 24.25
C GLY A 102 29.23 -21.48 24.01
N VAL A 103 28.56 -20.40 24.41
CA VAL A 103 27.13 -20.17 24.19
C VAL A 103 26.94 -19.05 23.16
N ILE A 104 26.12 -19.30 22.14
CA ILE A 104 25.71 -18.26 21.20
C ILE A 104 24.67 -17.37 21.87
N ARG A 105 25.03 -16.11 22.11
CA ARG A 105 24.16 -15.04 22.62
C ARG A 105 23.88 -14.02 21.53
N SER A 106 22.92 -13.14 21.76
CA SER A 106 22.62 -12.01 20.87
C SER A 106 22.83 -10.69 21.60
N ARG A 107 23.39 -9.68 20.93
CA ARG A 107 23.49 -8.31 21.46
C ARG A 107 22.92 -7.31 20.48
N ALA A 108 22.35 -6.22 21.01
CA ALA A 108 21.87 -5.11 20.19
C ALA A 108 23.05 -4.35 19.56
N VAL A 109 22.95 -4.05 18.28
CA VAL A 109 23.98 -3.32 17.52
C VAL A 109 23.33 -2.38 16.51
N VAL A 110 24.08 -1.35 16.11
CA VAL A 110 23.77 -0.59 14.89
C VAL A 110 24.57 -1.22 13.75
N LYS A 111 23.89 -1.71 12.72
CA LYS A 111 24.53 -2.38 11.58
C LYS A 111 23.85 -2.04 10.27
N TRP A 112 24.58 -2.24 9.18
CA TRP A 112 24.01 -2.18 7.85
C TRP A 112 23.27 -3.48 7.53
N GLN A 113 22.01 -3.35 7.13
CA GLN A 113 21.19 -4.43 6.59
C GLN A 113 21.06 -4.22 5.08
N ARG A 114 21.49 -5.22 4.32
CA ARG A 114 21.34 -5.26 2.86
C ARG A 114 20.02 -5.94 2.52
N GLU A 115 19.23 -5.30 1.67
CA GLU A 115 17.95 -5.83 1.21
C GLU A 115 17.99 -6.05 -0.29
N LEU A 116 17.68 -7.28 -0.71
CA LEU A 116 17.46 -7.57 -2.12
C LEU A 116 16.17 -6.87 -2.57
N VAL A 117 16.27 -5.87 -3.44
CA VAL A 117 15.12 -5.19 -4.03
C VAL A 117 14.59 -5.99 -5.21
N GLY A 118 15.47 -6.64 -5.96
CA GLY A 118 15.07 -7.56 -7.00
C GLY A 118 16.19 -8.22 -7.78
N THR A 119 15.79 -9.17 -8.61
CA THR A 119 16.69 -9.96 -9.46
C THR A 119 16.21 -9.90 -10.91
N ILE A 120 17.10 -9.48 -11.81
CA ILE A 120 16.87 -9.53 -13.26
C ILE A 120 17.56 -10.77 -13.80
N ASP A 121 16.79 -11.68 -14.38
CA ASP A 121 17.29 -12.83 -15.12
C ASP A 121 17.71 -12.39 -16.54
N LEU A 122 19.01 -12.42 -16.82
CA LEU A 122 19.59 -12.02 -18.11
C LEU A 122 19.59 -13.17 -19.13
N ALA A 123 19.18 -14.39 -18.71
CA ALA A 123 19.05 -15.54 -19.59
C ALA A 123 17.73 -15.53 -20.37
N VAL A 124 16.69 -14.89 -19.84
CA VAL A 124 15.48 -14.54 -20.60
C VAL A 124 15.77 -13.23 -21.31
N PRO A 125 16.11 -13.20 -22.60
CA PRO A 125 16.78 -12.05 -23.21
C PRO A 125 15.83 -10.85 -23.30
N PRO A 126 15.94 -9.82 -22.43
CA PRO A 126 15.33 -8.54 -22.75
C PRO A 126 16.07 -7.94 -23.95
N CYS A 127 15.40 -7.14 -24.77
CA CYS A 127 16.17 -6.21 -25.59
C CYS A 127 16.86 -5.19 -24.65
N SER A 128 17.89 -4.49 -25.13
CA SER A 128 18.63 -3.53 -24.29
C SER A 128 17.74 -2.45 -23.68
N ALA A 129 16.70 -2.02 -24.39
CA ALA A 129 15.72 -1.06 -23.91
C ALA A 129 14.90 -1.63 -22.72
N ASP A 130 14.46 -2.89 -22.82
CA ASP A 130 13.72 -3.55 -21.73
C ASP A 130 14.60 -3.75 -20.50
N LEU A 131 15.89 -4.10 -20.69
CA LEU A 131 16.82 -4.23 -19.56
C LEU A 131 16.99 -2.90 -18.83
N GLN A 132 17.21 -1.81 -19.58
CA GLN A 132 17.36 -0.49 -18.97
C GLN A 132 16.09 -0.12 -18.19
N ASP A 133 14.90 -0.27 -18.78
CA ASP A 133 13.63 0.00 -18.09
C ASP A 133 13.48 -0.81 -16.80
N TRP A 134 13.86 -2.09 -16.81
CA TRP A 134 13.82 -2.92 -15.61
C TRP A 134 14.79 -2.44 -14.54
N ILE A 135 16.04 -2.12 -14.90
CA ILE A 135 17.03 -1.59 -13.96
C ILE A 135 16.52 -0.28 -13.33
N GLU A 136 16.06 0.65 -14.15
CA GLU A 136 15.53 1.94 -13.69
C GLU A 136 14.30 1.74 -12.78
N HIS A 137 13.42 0.79 -13.10
CA HIS A 137 12.28 0.46 -12.25
C HIS A 137 12.70 -0.10 -10.89
N TYR A 138 13.67 -1.03 -10.84
CA TYR A 138 14.16 -1.55 -9.57
C TYR A 138 14.90 -0.50 -8.73
N LEU A 139 15.64 0.41 -9.37
CA LEU A 139 16.27 1.54 -8.66
C LEU A 139 15.22 2.50 -8.09
N PHE A 140 14.16 2.75 -8.85
CA PHE A 140 13.01 3.51 -8.38
C PHE A 140 12.37 2.84 -7.15
N LEU A 141 12.04 1.55 -7.22
CA LEU A 141 11.50 0.78 -6.09
C LEU A 141 12.45 0.71 -4.89
N ALA A 142 13.77 0.64 -5.13
CA ALA A 142 14.76 0.65 -4.07
C ALA A 142 14.64 1.91 -3.20
N LEU A 143 14.37 3.06 -3.82
CA LEU A 143 14.19 4.34 -3.14
C LEU A 143 12.80 4.55 -2.56
N ILE A 144 11.75 4.28 -3.34
CA ILE A 144 10.37 4.61 -2.95
C ILE A 144 9.69 3.51 -2.12
N GLY A 145 10.32 2.35 -1.98
CA GLY A 145 9.74 1.16 -1.37
C GLY A 145 8.89 0.35 -2.36
N THR A 146 8.56 -0.88 -1.99
CA THR A 146 7.82 -1.83 -2.84
C THR A 146 6.33 -1.91 -2.52
N SER A 147 5.86 -1.26 -1.45
CA SER A 147 4.44 -1.28 -1.06
C SER A 147 4.03 0.02 -0.38
N ARG A 148 2.75 0.36 -0.49
CA ARG A 148 2.14 1.47 0.24
C ARG A 148 1.86 1.16 1.71
N LEU A 149 1.76 -0.13 2.05
CA LEU A 149 1.67 -0.61 3.43
C LEU A 149 3.03 -1.18 3.79
N PRO A 150 3.92 -0.40 4.39
CA PRO A 150 5.22 -0.88 4.80
C PRO A 150 5.08 -1.79 6.03
N VAL A 151 4.70 -3.04 5.81
CA VAL A 151 4.69 -4.06 6.87
C VAL A 151 6.13 -4.49 7.15
N THR A 152 6.96 -4.51 6.11
CA THR A 152 8.39 -4.80 6.18
C THR A 152 9.24 -3.57 5.89
N SER A 153 10.52 -3.63 6.27
CA SER A 153 11.50 -2.60 5.92
C SER A 153 11.64 -2.44 4.41
N LEU A 154 11.70 -3.54 3.64
CA LEU A 154 11.77 -3.53 2.17
C LEU A 154 10.63 -2.71 1.53
N GLU A 155 9.44 -2.84 2.08
CA GLU A 155 8.25 -2.18 1.58
C GLU A 155 8.24 -0.67 1.83
N SER A 156 8.93 -0.19 2.88
CA SER A 156 9.00 1.24 3.18
C SER A 156 10.08 1.95 2.35
N PRO A 157 9.85 3.22 1.96
CA PRO A 157 10.83 4.03 1.23
C PRO A 157 12.16 4.14 1.98
N LEU A 158 13.27 4.35 1.27
CA LEU A 158 14.55 4.68 1.91
C LEU A 158 14.43 5.97 2.74
N PRO A 159 15.11 6.08 3.90
CA PRO A 159 15.09 7.31 4.71
C PRO A 159 15.40 8.57 3.91
N VAL A 160 16.38 8.51 3.00
CA VAL A 160 16.74 9.66 2.16
C VAL A 160 15.62 10.10 1.20
N PHE A 161 14.74 9.20 0.77
CA PHE A 161 13.55 9.57 -0.01
C PHE A 161 12.46 10.09 0.91
N ALA A 162 12.17 9.38 2.01
CA ALA A 162 11.15 9.78 2.97
C ALA A 162 11.39 11.18 3.56
N LEU A 163 12.66 11.58 3.70
CA LEU A 163 13.12 12.89 4.17
C LEU A 163 13.31 13.93 3.05
N GLY A 164 12.92 13.63 1.81
CA GLY A 164 13.03 14.57 0.69
C GLY A 164 14.46 14.93 0.29
N LYS A 165 15.45 14.07 0.61
CA LYS A 165 16.87 14.32 0.34
C LYS A 165 17.35 13.76 -0.99
N LEU A 166 16.70 12.70 -1.48
CA LEU A 166 17.03 12.05 -2.75
C LEU A 166 15.77 11.49 -3.43
N SER A 167 15.66 11.69 -4.73
CA SER A 167 14.70 10.99 -5.60
C SER A 167 15.38 10.46 -6.86
N TYR A 168 14.66 9.60 -7.58
CA TYR A 168 15.11 8.98 -8.81
C TYR A 168 14.08 9.17 -9.93
N LEU A 169 14.55 9.60 -11.10
CA LEU A 169 13.77 9.87 -12.29
C LEU A 169 14.15 8.90 -13.42
N PRO A 170 13.34 7.87 -13.68
CA PRO A 170 13.58 6.95 -14.80
C PRO A 170 13.47 7.69 -16.15
N ALA A 171 14.03 7.09 -17.21
CA ALA A 171 13.98 7.60 -18.58
C ALA A 171 12.54 7.64 -19.11
N ARG A 172 11.78 6.58 -18.85
CA ARG A 172 10.38 6.49 -19.21
C ARG A 172 9.53 6.88 -18.01
N SER A 173 8.86 8.02 -18.13
CA SER A 173 7.91 8.45 -17.11
C SER A 173 6.62 7.61 -17.18
N SER A 174 6.07 7.33 -16.02
CA SER A 174 4.75 6.74 -15.84
C SER A 174 3.96 7.66 -14.92
N ARG A 175 2.65 7.46 -14.82
CA ARG A 175 1.83 8.24 -13.90
C ARG A 175 2.27 8.12 -12.44
N LEU A 176 2.78 6.94 -12.06
CA LEU A 176 3.35 6.71 -10.74
C LEU A 176 4.67 7.48 -10.56
N HIS A 177 5.51 7.54 -11.60
CA HIS A 177 6.76 8.32 -11.55
C HIS A 177 6.47 9.81 -11.32
N GLU A 178 5.51 10.39 -12.05
CA GLU A 178 5.08 11.78 -11.85
C GLU A 178 4.51 12.02 -10.45
N ALA A 179 3.71 11.07 -9.94
CA ALA A 179 3.14 11.18 -8.60
C ALA A 179 4.22 11.16 -7.52
N LYS A 180 5.26 10.34 -7.69
CA LYS A 180 6.41 10.29 -6.77
C LYS A 180 7.36 11.47 -6.92
N GLU A 181 7.41 12.10 -8.09
CA GLU A 181 8.09 13.38 -8.25
C GLU A 181 7.35 14.49 -7.47
N LEU A 182 6.03 14.56 -7.57
CA LEU A 182 5.23 15.46 -6.73
C LEU A 182 5.45 15.17 -5.24
N GLU A 183 5.44 13.91 -4.82
CA GLU A 183 5.76 13.51 -3.43
C GLU A 183 7.12 14.03 -3.00
N PHE A 184 8.14 13.88 -3.84
CA PHE A 184 9.48 14.37 -3.57
C PHE A 184 9.53 15.89 -3.43
N CYS A 185 8.89 16.65 -4.32
CA CYS A 185 8.82 18.11 -4.22
C CYS A 185 8.19 18.55 -2.88
N LEU A 186 7.13 17.87 -2.46
CA LEU A 186 6.48 18.11 -1.17
C LEU A 186 7.40 17.76 0.01
N ARG A 187 8.03 16.58 0.02
CA ARG A 187 8.96 16.16 1.10
C ARG A 187 10.19 17.04 1.22
N SER A 188 10.66 17.59 0.11
CA SER A 188 11.86 18.45 0.02
C SER A 188 11.56 19.95 0.20
N CYS A 189 10.31 20.30 0.53
CA CYS A 189 9.84 21.69 0.65
C CYS A 189 10.05 22.54 -0.62
N GLN A 190 10.09 21.92 -1.80
CA GLN A 190 10.20 22.59 -3.09
C GLN A 190 8.81 23.03 -3.59
N LEU A 191 8.15 23.91 -2.83
CA LEU A 191 6.75 24.28 -3.06
C LEU A 191 6.52 24.95 -4.41
N GLU A 192 7.48 25.70 -4.95
CA GLU A 192 7.35 26.30 -6.29
C GLU A 192 7.30 25.24 -7.39
N GLU A 193 8.11 24.17 -7.31
CA GLU A 193 8.01 23.05 -8.25
C GLU A 193 6.67 22.32 -8.09
N ALA A 194 6.23 22.09 -6.85
CA ALA A 194 4.92 21.47 -6.57
C ALA A 194 3.74 22.29 -7.13
N LYS A 195 3.80 23.62 -7.11
CA LYS A 195 2.78 24.51 -7.71
C LYS A 195 2.61 24.31 -9.22
N HIS A 196 3.67 23.95 -9.95
CA HIS A 196 3.56 23.65 -11.38
C HIS A 196 2.67 22.42 -11.61
N PHE A 197 2.68 21.44 -10.70
CA PHE A 197 1.77 20.30 -10.80
C PHE A 197 0.31 20.70 -10.57
N ALA A 198 0.04 21.62 -9.62
CA ALA A 198 -1.32 22.07 -9.32
C ALA A 198 -1.98 22.82 -10.48
N GLN A 199 -1.19 23.43 -11.36
CA GLN A 199 -1.66 24.14 -12.55
C GLN A 199 -2.06 23.20 -13.70
N ARG A 200 -1.78 21.90 -13.60
CA ARG A 200 -2.13 20.92 -14.64
C ARG A 200 -3.62 20.57 -14.60
N ASP A 201 -4.22 20.37 -15.76
CA ASP A 201 -5.62 19.91 -15.89
C ASP A 201 -5.83 18.57 -15.18
N ASP A 202 -4.83 17.69 -15.27
CA ASP A 202 -4.83 16.33 -14.75
C ASP A 202 -4.38 16.21 -13.28
N PHE A 203 -4.16 17.34 -12.58
CA PHE A 203 -3.68 17.36 -11.19
C PHE A 203 -4.51 16.47 -10.25
N GLY A 204 -5.84 16.47 -10.41
CA GLY A 204 -6.70 15.69 -9.53
C GLY A 204 -6.51 14.18 -9.67
N GLU A 205 -6.23 13.68 -10.87
CA GLU A 205 -5.88 12.28 -11.06
C GLU A 205 -4.48 11.98 -10.49
N LEU A 206 -3.52 12.89 -10.69
CA LEU A 206 -2.18 12.75 -10.13
C LEU A 206 -2.19 12.63 -8.60
N VAL A 207 -2.97 13.49 -7.92
CA VAL A 207 -3.16 13.44 -6.45
C VAL A 207 -3.77 12.11 -6.02
N ARG A 208 -4.72 11.55 -6.77
CA ARG A 208 -5.30 10.23 -6.45
C ARG A 208 -4.27 9.11 -6.60
N VAL A 209 -3.41 9.17 -7.62
CA VAL A 209 -2.31 8.20 -7.81
C VAL A 209 -1.29 8.35 -6.67
N LEU A 210 -0.92 9.58 -6.31
CA LEU A 210 -0.06 9.87 -5.17
C LEU A 210 -0.66 9.28 -3.89
N PHE A 211 -1.88 9.68 -3.51
CA PHE A 211 -2.55 9.20 -2.31
C PHE A 211 -2.62 7.68 -2.24
N ASN A 212 -2.97 7.01 -3.34
CA ASN A 212 -3.06 5.55 -3.39
C ASN A 212 -1.72 4.83 -3.22
N ASN A 213 -0.59 5.53 -3.38
CA ASN A 213 0.77 4.99 -3.27
C ASN A 213 1.62 5.69 -2.21
N LEU A 214 1.03 6.60 -1.41
CA LEU A 214 1.76 7.38 -0.42
C LEU A 214 2.04 6.51 0.80
N ALA A 215 3.32 6.32 1.12
CA ALA A 215 3.72 5.84 2.43
C ALA A 215 3.67 7.03 3.39
N MET A 216 2.61 7.08 4.20
CA MET A 216 2.47 8.14 5.20
C MET A 216 3.60 8.02 6.21
N SER A 217 4.39 9.09 6.32
CA SER A 217 5.53 9.16 7.20
C SER A 217 5.45 10.47 7.99
N PRO A 218 5.72 10.43 9.30
CA PRO A 218 5.59 11.59 10.17
C PRO A 218 6.77 12.55 10.10
N TRP A 219 7.83 12.18 9.37
CA TRP A 219 9.12 12.88 9.41
C TRP A 219 9.16 14.16 8.57
N THR A 220 8.13 14.42 7.77
CA THR A 220 8.08 15.57 6.85
C THR A 220 6.71 16.24 6.86
N GLY A 221 6.66 17.46 6.32
CA GLY A 221 5.42 18.23 6.11
C GLY A 221 4.55 17.73 4.96
N VAL A 222 4.85 16.59 4.32
CA VAL A 222 4.25 16.17 3.04
C VAL A 222 2.71 16.22 3.01
N VAL A 223 2.04 15.81 4.10
CA VAL A 223 0.57 15.84 4.17
C VAL A 223 0.06 17.28 4.28
N SER A 224 0.70 18.11 5.11
CA SER A 224 0.39 19.54 5.25
C SER A 224 0.63 20.29 3.95
N ASP A 225 1.76 20.05 3.29
CA ASP A 225 2.12 20.71 2.03
C ASP A 225 1.19 20.28 0.89
N LEU A 226 0.84 18.99 0.81
CA LEU A 226 -0.17 18.50 -0.14
C LEU A 226 -1.52 19.17 0.11
N THR A 227 -1.93 19.28 1.37
CA THR A 227 -3.19 19.93 1.75
C THR A 227 -3.18 21.39 1.31
N ASN A 228 -2.11 22.12 1.62
CA ASN A 228 -1.94 23.52 1.22
C ASN A 228 -1.95 23.69 -0.30
N LEU A 229 -1.35 22.76 -1.04
CA LEU A 229 -1.35 22.76 -2.50
C LEU A 229 -2.76 22.52 -3.07
N ILE A 230 -3.51 21.57 -2.51
CA ILE A 230 -4.90 21.30 -2.90
C ILE A 230 -5.79 22.51 -2.61
N MET A 231 -5.62 23.16 -1.45
CA MET A 231 -6.37 24.36 -1.06
C MET A 231 -6.09 25.58 -1.94
N GLN A 232 -5.03 25.56 -2.77
CA GLN A 232 -4.75 26.62 -3.76
C GLN A 232 -5.44 26.37 -5.11
N THR A 233 -6.10 25.23 -5.30
CA THR A 233 -6.90 24.95 -6.50
C THR A 233 -8.28 25.58 -6.41
N ASP A 234 -9.11 25.45 -7.46
CA ASP A 234 -10.50 25.90 -7.37
C ASP A 234 -11.25 25.17 -6.24
N PRO A 235 -12.16 25.84 -5.51
CA PRO A 235 -12.82 25.25 -4.34
C PRO A 235 -13.55 23.92 -4.62
N ALA A 236 -14.11 23.75 -5.82
CA ALA A 236 -14.79 22.53 -6.21
C ALA A 236 -13.82 21.35 -6.34
N LYS A 237 -12.67 21.55 -7.00
CA LYS A 237 -11.59 20.56 -7.13
C LYS A 237 -10.95 20.25 -5.78
N ALA A 238 -10.70 21.27 -4.95
CA ALA A 238 -10.19 21.08 -3.60
C ALA A 238 -11.15 20.23 -2.76
N GLY A 239 -12.45 20.56 -2.79
CA GLY A 239 -13.50 19.82 -2.10
C GLY A 239 -13.61 18.37 -2.57
N ASP A 240 -13.55 18.10 -3.89
CA ASP A 240 -13.56 16.75 -4.45
C ASP A 240 -12.35 15.92 -3.97
N LEU A 241 -11.15 16.49 -4.04
CA LEU A 241 -9.92 15.78 -3.67
C LEU A 241 -9.86 15.47 -2.17
N LEU A 242 -10.16 16.44 -1.31
CA LEU A 242 -10.22 16.22 0.15
C LEU A 242 -11.30 15.19 0.49
N SER A 243 -12.48 15.28 -0.14
CA SER A 243 -13.56 14.30 0.07
C SER A 243 -13.20 12.91 -0.40
N TYR A 244 -12.46 12.78 -1.52
CA TYR A 244 -11.93 11.50 -2.00
C TYR A 244 -10.96 10.91 -0.98
N MET A 245 -9.94 11.65 -0.57
CA MET A 245 -8.90 11.17 0.36
C MET A 245 -9.51 10.76 1.70
N LEU A 246 -10.40 11.58 2.28
CA LEU A 246 -11.07 11.27 3.54
C LEU A 246 -11.91 9.99 3.47
N ARG A 247 -12.72 9.80 2.42
CA ARG A 247 -13.53 8.57 2.28
C ARG A 247 -12.66 7.34 2.15
N HIS A 248 -11.61 7.40 1.34
CA HIS A 248 -10.70 6.27 1.16
C HIS A 248 -9.89 5.97 2.42
N LEU A 249 -9.46 7.00 3.14
CA LEU A 249 -8.77 6.85 4.42
C LEU A 249 -9.67 6.28 5.51
N VAL A 250 -10.94 6.69 5.59
CA VAL A 250 -11.91 6.08 6.52
C VAL A 250 -12.14 4.61 6.17
N ARG A 251 -12.28 4.25 4.88
CA ARG A 251 -12.39 2.83 4.48
C ARG A 251 -11.14 2.04 4.86
N HIS A 252 -9.95 2.64 4.74
CA HIS A 252 -8.71 2.05 5.20
C HIS A 252 -8.72 1.82 6.72
N LEU A 253 -9.05 2.85 7.52
CA LEU A 253 -9.15 2.75 8.99
C LEU A 253 -10.32 1.88 9.48
N THR A 254 -11.27 1.57 8.61
CA THR A 254 -12.32 0.56 8.88
C THR A 254 -11.77 -0.85 8.70
N ALA A 255 -10.92 -1.05 7.69
CA ALA A 255 -10.27 -2.34 7.42
C ALA A 255 -9.13 -2.64 8.39
N PHE A 256 -8.32 -1.62 8.64
CA PHE A 256 -7.08 -1.64 9.42
C PHE A 256 -7.19 -0.57 10.50
N ASP A 257 -7.95 -0.83 11.55
CA ASP A 257 -8.10 0.14 12.63
C ASP A 257 -6.79 0.33 13.42
N LEU A 258 -6.71 1.45 14.14
CA LEU A 258 -5.51 1.78 14.89
C LEU A 258 -5.22 0.83 16.05
N GLN A 259 -6.24 0.25 16.67
CA GLN A 259 -6.12 -0.58 17.87
C GLN A 259 -5.71 -2.02 17.57
N VAL A 260 -6.05 -2.54 16.39
CA VAL A 260 -5.82 -3.93 16.01
C VAL A 260 -4.66 -4.06 15.03
N PHE A 261 -4.59 -3.20 14.00
CA PHE A 261 -3.68 -3.40 12.86
C PHE A 261 -2.49 -2.47 12.85
N HIS A 262 -2.65 -1.20 13.24
CA HIS A 262 -1.56 -0.22 13.22
C HIS A 262 -0.68 -0.32 14.47
N ASN A 263 -0.18 -1.52 14.76
CA ASN A 263 0.67 -1.80 15.92
C ASN A 263 0.02 -1.30 17.22
N ARG A 264 -1.28 -1.59 17.35
CA ARG A 264 -2.12 -1.22 18.48
C ARG A 264 -2.14 0.27 18.80
N GLY A 265 -1.85 1.11 17.82
CA GLY A 265 -1.87 2.57 17.92
C GLY A 265 -0.48 3.21 17.80
N ALA A 266 0.58 2.42 17.58
CA ALA A 266 1.91 3.01 17.38
C ALA A 266 2.05 3.69 16.01
N ASN A 267 1.41 3.14 14.97
CA ASN A 267 1.46 3.69 13.62
C ASN A 267 0.21 4.52 13.30
N PHE A 268 0.17 5.77 13.77
CA PHE A 268 -1.02 6.63 13.65
C PHE A 268 -0.94 7.82 12.66
N PRO A 269 -0.06 7.87 11.63
CA PRO A 269 -0.03 9.00 10.71
C PRO A 269 -1.35 9.15 9.92
N ASP A 270 -2.07 8.04 9.70
CA ASP A 270 -3.43 8.04 9.13
C ASP A 270 -4.41 8.92 9.94
N ALA A 271 -4.37 8.84 11.28
CA ALA A 271 -5.24 9.68 12.12
C ALA A 271 -4.91 11.17 11.99
N LEU A 272 -3.62 11.50 11.92
CA LEU A 272 -3.16 12.88 11.76
C LEU A 272 -3.55 13.45 10.40
N ALA A 273 -3.38 12.65 9.33
CA ALA A 273 -3.80 13.03 7.99
C ALA A 273 -5.33 13.21 7.90
N LEU A 274 -6.09 12.31 8.54
CA LEU A 274 -7.55 12.39 8.63
C LEU A 274 -8.00 13.69 9.32
N ASP A 275 -7.42 14.03 10.47
CA ASP A 275 -7.75 15.27 11.20
C ASP A 275 -7.42 16.52 10.38
N LEU A 276 -6.24 16.57 9.77
CA LEU A 276 -5.78 17.68 8.96
C LEU A 276 -6.67 17.91 7.72
N TRP A 277 -6.96 16.86 6.95
CA TRP A 277 -7.82 16.97 5.78
C TRP A 277 -9.28 17.26 6.14
N LEU A 278 -9.76 16.76 7.28
CA LEU A 278 -11.08 17.11 7.79
C LEU A 278 -11.15 18.60 8.10
N ARG A 279 -10.17 19.16 8.82
CA ARG A 279 -10.10 20.62 9.08
C ARG A 279 -10.04 21.44 7.81
N ALA A 280 -9.23 21.02 6.84
CA ALA A 280 -9.15 21.72 5.56
C ALA A 280 -10.49 21.73 4.82
N LEU A 281 -11.20 20.59 4.78
CA LEU A 281 -12.52 20.49 4.15
C LEU A 281 -13.58 21.29 4.90
N LEU A 282 -13.57 21.30 6.23
CA LEU A 282 -14.50 22.08 7.05
C LEU A 282 -14.26 23.59 6.89
N LYS A 283 -12.99 24.01 6.85
CA LYS A 283 -12.64 25.40 6.53
C LYS A 283 -13.15 25.80 5.14
N LEU A 284 -12.90 24.95 4.14
CA LEU A 284 -13.35 25.19 2.77
C LEU A 284 -14.89 25.29 2.70
N LEU A 285 -15.59 24.49 3.49
CA LEU A 285 -17.05 24.52 3.59
C LEU A 285 -17.58 25.80 4.24
N ASP A 286 -16.90 26.31 5.28
CA ASP A 286 -17.26 27.59 5.91
C ASP A 286 -17.08 28.76 4.93
N GLU A 287 -16.06 28.70 4.07
CA GLU A 287 -15.78 29.70 3.03
C GLU A 287 -16.67 29.52 1.78
N HIS A 288 -17.05 28.29 1.45
CA HIS A 288 -17.79 27.89 0.24
C HIS A 288 -18.95 26.93 0.57
N PRO A 289 -20.06 27.45 1.13
CA PRO A 289 -21.18 26.62 1.58
C PRO A 289 -21.84 25.77 0.47
N GLU A 290 -21.72 26.16 -0.80
CA GLU A 290 -22.23 25.41 -1.95
C GLU A 290 -21.61 24.00 -2.08
N LEU A 291 -20.41 23.78 -1.52
CA LEU A 291 -19.79 22.46 -1.46
C LEU A 291 -20.62 21.47 -0.63
N ALA A 292 -21.45 21.98 0.30
CA ALA A 292 -22.39 21.18 1.09
C ALA A 292 -23.44 20.48 0.22
N GLU A 293 -23.76 21.02 -0.96
CA GLU A 293 -24.77 20.46 -1.86
C GLU A 293 -24.29 19.14 -2.49
N GLN A 294 -22.97 18.93 -2.55
CA GLN A 294 -22.37 17.71 -3.04
C GLN A 294 -22.47 16.58 -2.01
N ARG A 295 -23.19 15.51 -2.36
CA ARG A 295 -23.41 14.36 -1.46
C ARG A 295 -22.12 13.69 -0.99
N TRP A 296 -21.11 13.58 -1.86
CA TRP A 296 -19.82 12.98 -1.48
C TRP A 296 -19.05 13.80 -0.44
N THR A 297 -19.22 15.12 -0.43
CA THR A 297 -18.65 16.02 0.58
C THR A 297 -19.31 15.78 1.93
N ARG A 298 -20.65 15.73 1.97
CA ARG A 298 -21.41 15.38 3.18
C ARG A 298 -21.03 14.00 3.71
N ARG A 299 -20.91 13.00 2.82
CA ARG A 299 -20.44 11.66 3.14
C ARG A 299 -19.03 11.68 3.74
N ALA A 300 -18.10 12.41 3.14
CA ALA A 300 -16.73 12.52 3.64
C ALA A 300 -16.68 13.11 5.06
N ILE A 301 -17.39 14.22 5.31
CA ILE A 301 -17.46 14.86 6.62
C ILE A 301 -18.07 13.92 7.66
N ARG A 302 -19.19 13.26 7.34
CA ARG A 302 -19.82 12.26 8.20
C ARG A 302 -18.81 11.19 8.61
N GLN A 303 -18.23 10.50 7.64
CA GLN A 303 -17.34 9.37 7.91
C GLN A 303 -16.07 9.80 8.65
N ALA A 304 -15.43 10.89 8.21
CA ALA A 304 -14.20 11.38 8.80
C ALA A 304 -14.39 11.87 10.23
N TRP A 305 -15.42 12.67 10.51
CA TRP A 305 -15.68 13.15 11.86
C TRP A 305 -15.95 12.01 12.84
N LEU A 306 -16.74 11.00 12.43
CA LEU A 306 -16.98 9.80 13.24
C LEU A 306 -15.68 9.10 13.59
N VAL A 307 -14.82 8.80 12.60
CA VAL A 307 -13.56 8.10 12.85
C VAL A 307 -12.64 8.95 13.72
N ARG A 308 -12.58 10.26 13.46
CA ARG A 308 -11.81 11.21 14.26
C ARG A 308 -12.22 11.22 15.73
N LYS A 309 -13.52 11.15 16.02
CA LYS A 309 -14.05 11.05 17.39
C LYS A 309 -13.75 9.68 18.01
N GLN A 310 -13.81 8.60 17.25
CA GLN A 310 -13.52 7.24 17.75
C GLN A 310 -12.07 7.04 18.18
N VAL A 311 -11.11 7.73 17.53
CA VAL A 311 -9.68 7.65 17.87
C VAL A 311 -9.24 8.69 18.90
N GLU A 312 -10.13 9.59 19.31
CA GLU A 312 -9.86 10.58 20.36
C GLU A 312 -9.54 9.89 21.70
N GLY A 313 -8.50 10.36 22.37
CA GLY A 313 -8.05 9.81 23.65
C GLY A 313 -7.26 8.50 23.55
N LEU A 314 -7.09 7.94 22.34
CA LEU A 314 -6.32 6.72 22.11
C LEU A 314 -4.85 6.92 22.53
N ARG A 315 -4.29 5.98 23.30
CA ARG A 315 -2.89 6.04 23.75
C ARG A 315 -1.93 5.75 22.59
N VAL A 316 -1.02 6.68 22.34
CA VAL A 316 -0.06 6.65 21.22
C VAL A 316 1.35 6.98 21.69
N PRO A 317 2.40 6.49 21.03
CA PRO A 317 3.78 6.82 21.37
C PRO A 317 4.08 8.30 21.14
N ASP A 318 5.26 8.74 21.59
CA ASP A 318 5.66 10.14 21.54
C ASP A 318 5.67 10.72 20.11
N HIS A 319 5.94 9.88 19.12
CA HIS A 319 5.78 10.22 17.71
C HIS A 319 5.29 8.99 16.91
N PRO A 320 4.65 9.18 15.73
CA PRO A 320 4.15 8.06 14.94
C PRO A 320 5.30 7.16 14.50
N THR A 321 5.12 5.84 14.57
CA THR A 321 6.14 4.90 14.07
C THR A 321 5.54 3.52 13.77
N SER A 322 6.16 2.81 12.83
CA SER A 322 5.99 1.36 12.66
C SER A 322 7.20 0.60 13.23
N PRO A 323 7.08 -0.68 13.60
CA PRO A 323 8.23 -1.49 13.99
C PRO A 323 9.36 -1.46 12.95
N GLY A 324 9.01 -1.55 11.66
CA GLY A 324 9.99 -1.48 10.56
C GLY A 324 10.69 -0.12 10.46
N GLU A 325 10.01 0.99 10.77
CA GLU A 325 10.63 2.32 10.83
C GLU A 325 11.45 2.53 12.10
N ASN A 326 10.97 2.09 13.27
CA ASN A 326 11.68 2.23 14.54
C ASN A 326 12.97 1.38 14.61
N LEU A 327 13.10 0.39 13.72
CA LEU A 327 14.34 -0.36 13.54
C LEU A 327 15.39 0.43 12.74
N ARG A 328 15.03 1.51 12.05
CA ARG A 328 15.97 2.26 11.21
C ARG A 328 16.71 3.30 12.04
N VAL A 329 17.99 3.48 11.74
CA VAL A 329 18.75 4.63 12.21
C VAL A 329 18.44 5.81 11.29
N LEU A 330 17.79 6.83 11.84
CA LEU A 330 17.49 8.07 11.14
C LEU A 330 18.49 9.15 11.56
N PRO A 331 18.77 10.14 10.69
CA PRO A 331 19.59 11.29 11.09
C PRO A 331 18.88 12.13 12.14
N ALA A 332 19.64 12.91 12.92
CA ALA A 332 19.06 13.89 13.84
C ALA A 332 18.10 14.84 13.07
N PRO A 333 16.99 15.27 13.70
CA PRO A 333 16.62 15.10 15.11
C PRO A 333 15.73 13.86 15.38
N PHE A 334 15.65 12.91 14.46
CA PHE A 334 14.75 11.76 14.60
C PHE A 334 15.34 10.72 15.55
N GLU A 335 14.67 10.50 16.68
CA GLU A 335 15.12 9.56 17.72
C GLU A 335 14.35 8.25 17.65
N ARG A 336 15.02 7.15 18.01
CA ARG A 336 14.39 5.85 18.17
C ARG A 336 13.47 5.85 19.39
N LEU A 337 12.25 5.35 19.24
CA LEU A 337 11.36 5.13 20.38
C LEU A 337 11.77 3.91 21.19
N PRO A 338 11.61 3.95 22.53
CA PRO A 338 11.69 2.76 23.37
C PRO A 338 10.75 1.67 22.86
N GLU A 339 11.22 0.41 22.88
CA GLU A 339 10.44 -0.73 22.36
C GLU A 339 9.12 -0.91 23.13
N GLU A 340 9.10 -0.53 24.40
CA GLU A 340 7.92 -0.57 25.27
C GLU A 340 6.81 0.32 24.73
N GLN A 341 7.12 1.54 24.28
CA GLN A 341 6.11 2.43 23.71
C GLN A 341 5.51 1.88 22.40
N VAL A 342 6.31 1.15 21.62
CA VAL A 342 5.86 0.54 20.36
C VAL A 342 4.96 -0.66 20.65
N LEU A 343 5.41 -1.58 21.52
CA LEU A 343 4.78 -2.89 21.74
C LEU A 343 3.67 -2.89 22.82
N GLN A 344 3.74 -1.97 23.79
CA GLN A 344 2.88 -1.97 24.99
C GLN A 344 2.06 -0.67 25.07
N PRO A 345 0.77 -0.68 24.66
CA PRO A 345 -0.07 0.52 24.64
C PRO A 345 -0.24 1.22 25.99
N ASP A 346 -0.09 0.49 27.10
CA ASP A 346 -0.18 1.01 28.45
C ASP A 346 1.01 1.88 28.85
N GLN A 347 2.18 1.68 28.24
CA GLN A 347 3.42 2.44 28.47
C GLN A 347 3.49 3.76 27.68
N ARG A 348 2.47 4.04 26.87
CA ARG A 348 2.40 5.25 26.05
C ARG A 348 1.90 6.44 26.85
N THR A 349 2.63 7.53 26.75
CA THR A 349 2.47 8.78 27.50
C THR A 349 1.48 9.74 26.84
N ARG A 350 1.34 9.69 25.51
CA ARG A 350 0.46 10.60 24.76
C ARG A 350 -0.91 9.99 24.49
N ARG A 351 -1.87 10.88 24.29
CA ARG A 351 -3.22 10.56 23.82
C ARG A 351 -3.53 11.36 22.57
N LEU A 352 -4.09 10.70 21.57
CA LEU A 352 -4.50 11.35 20.34
C LEU A 352 -5.57 12.39 20.64
N PHE A 353 -5.27 13.63 20.26
CA PHE A 353 -6.23 14.73 20.26
C PHE A 353 -6.86 15.08 21.62
N ASP A 354 -6.18 14.74 22.71
CA ASP A 354 -6.66 14.93 24.08
C ASP A 354 -7.04 16.39 24.40
N GLN A 355 -6.39 17.34 23.72
CA GLN A 355 -6.58 18.79 23.89
C GLN A 355 -7.46 19.41 22.79
N GLU A 356 -7.91 18.61 21.83
CA GLU A 356 -8.65 19.05 20.64
C GLU A 356 -9.83 18.10 20.38
N PRO A 357 -10.90 18.21 21.20
CA PRO A 357 -12.06 17.34 21.05
C PRO A 357 -12.69 17.53 19.67
N ALA A 358 -13.18 16.45 19.04
CA ALA A 358 -13.70 16.50 17.68
C ALA A 358 -14.91 17.46 17.56
N GLU A 359 -15.65 17.72 18.64
CA GLU A 359 -16.73 18.72 18.68
C GLU A 359 -16.22 20.14 18.42
N ALA A 360 -14.99 20.47 18.82
CA ALA A 360 -14.39 21.78 18.57
C ALA A 360 -14.11 22.02 17.07
N LEU A 361 -14.13 20.97 16.24
CA LEU A 361 -14.03 21.11 14.78
C LEU A 361 -15.33 21.59 14.13
N LEU A 362 -16.48 21.45 14.80
CA LEU A 362 -17.78 21.67 14.18
C LEU A 362 -18.25 23.12 14.35
N SER A 363 -18.08 23.91 13.29
CA SER A 363 -18.81 25.17 13.11
C SER A 363 -20.33 24.92 13.04
N ASN A 364 -21.14 25.97 13.17
CA ASN A 364 -22.59 25.87 12.97
C ASN A 364 -22.94 25.38 11.55
N ALA A 365 -22.16 25.79 10.54
CA ALA A 365 -22.32 25.32 9.16
C ALA A 365 -21.97 23.84 9.05
N ALA A 366 -20.83 23.40 9.59
CA ALA A 366 -20.43 22.00 9.63
C ALA A 366 -21.48 21.11 10.32
N ARG A 367 -22.05 21.58 11.44
CA ARG A 367 -23.11 20.87 12.16
C ARG A 367 -24.38 20.73 11.32
N THR A 368 -24.75 21.79 10.60
CA THR A 368 -25.89 21.77 9.65
C THR A 368 -25.64 20.76 8.52
N VAL A 369 -24.41 20.71 8.00
CA VAL A 369 -24.02 19.76 6.97
C VAL A 369 -24.04 18.32 7.48
N LEU A 370 -23.62 18.06 8.72
CA LEU A 370 -23.74 16.73 9.34
C LEU A 370 -25.20 16.30 9.49
N LEU A 371 -26.10 17.21 9.89
CA LEU A 371 -27.53 16.92 9.97
C LEU A 371 -28.10 16.54 8.59
N ARG A 372 -27.77 17.30 7.54
CA ARG A 372 -28.10 16.93 6.15
C ARG A 372 -27.44 15.63 5.71
N ALA A 373 -26.22 15.35 6.15
CA ALA A 373 -25.53 14.09 5.86
C ALA A 373 -26.21 12.87 6.52
N MET A 374 -27.00 13.08 7.58
CA MET A 374 -27.88 12.05 8.14
C MET A 374 -29.14 11.84 7.28
N GLU A 375 -29.68 12.89 6.65
CA GLU A 375 -30.76 12.81 5.64
C GLU A 375 -30.38 11.84 4.51
N ASP A 376 -29.14 11.93 4.03
CA ASP A 376 -28.60 11.05 2.99
C ASP A 376 -28.65 9.55 3.36
N LEU A 377 -28.66 9.17 4.64
CA LEU A 377 -28.75 7.76 5.08
C LEU A 377 -30.08 7.09 4.69
N GLU A 378 -31.05 7.83 4.17
CA GLU A 378 -32.23 7.23 3.52
C GLU A 378 -31.90 6.51 2.21
N ARG A 379 -30.68 6.64 1.72
CA ARG A 379 -30.19 5.96 0.52
C ARG A 379 -29.35 4.74 0.89
N ASP A 380 -29.58 3.64 0.20
CA ASP A 380 -28.84 2.39 0.43
C ASP A 380 -27.33 2.55 0.22
N ASP A 381 -26.92 3.37 -0.76
CA ASP A 381 -25.50 3.63 -1.03
C ASP A 381 -24.80 4.41 0.09
N GLU A 382 -25.56 5.16 0.89
CA GLU A 382 -25.06 5.94 2.03
C GLU A 382 -25.04 5.11 3.32
N LEU A 383 -26.02 4.19 3.48
CA LEU A 383 -26.02 3.18 4.54
C LEU A 383 -24.86 2.19 4.37
N LEU A 384 -24.61 1.72 3.14
CA LEU A 384 -23.47 0.85 2.84
C LEU A 384 -22.15 1.49 3.26
N GLU A 385 -21.98 2.79 3.03
CA GLU A 385 -20.74 3.49 3.39
C GLU A 385 -20.44 3.42 4.89
N LEU A 386 -21.44 3.29 5.77
CA LEU A 386 -21.21 3.14 7.22
C LEU A 386 -20.44 1.84 7.54
N GLY A 387 -20.60 0.78 6.76
CA GLY A 387 -19.91 -0.49 6.98
C GLY A 387 -18.78 -0.77 5.99
N LEU A 388 -18.47 0.16 5.09
CA LEU A 388 -17.58 -0.07 3.96
C LEU A 388 -16.09 0.05 4.37
N ALA A 389 -15.30 -0.93 3.97
CA ALA A 389 -13.88 -1.06 4.27
C ALA A 389 -13.08 -1.37 2.99
N GLY A 390 -11.80 -0.99 2.98
CA GLY A 390 -10.87 -1.24 1.88
C GLY A 390 -9.80 -2.25 2.26
N TYR A 391 -9.94 -3.52 1.83
CA TYR A 391 -8.99 -4.59 2.11
C TYR A 391 -7.99 -4.79 0.98
N LEU A 392 -6.85 -5.37 1.33
CA LEU A 392 -5.77 -5.70 0.42
C LEU A 392 -5.51 -7.21 0.46
N ASP A 393 -5.15 -7.80 -0.67
CA ASP A 393 -4.84 -9.22 -0.80
C ASP A 393 -3.72 -9.42 -1.81
N ARG A 394 -2.93 -10.47 -1.61
CA ARG A 394 -2.02 -11.00 -2.62
C ARG A 394 -2.52 -12.38 -3.04
N PRO A 395 -3.50 -12.47 -3.95
CA PRO A 395 -4.21 -13.72 -4.22
C PRO A 395 -3.31 -14.78 -4.89
N PHE A 396 -2.27 -14.34 -5.60
CA PHE A 396 -1.35 -15.26 -6.28
C PHE A 396 -0.27 -15.81 -5.36
N GLY A 397 0.03 -15.16 -4.23
CA GLY A 397 1.07 -15.59 -3.30
C GLY A 397 0.64 -16.63 -2.27
N VAL A 398 -0.59 -17.14 -2.33
CA VAL A 398 -1.18 -18.04 -1.32
C VAL A 398 -0.36 -19.31 -1.06
N PHE A 399 0.45 -19.76 -2.02
CA PHE A 399 1.33 -20.94 -1.87
C PHE A 399 2.71 -20.62 -1.31
N LYS A 400 3.04 -19.34 -1.10
CA LYS A 400 4.31 -18.95 -0.52
C LYS A 400 4.40 -19.40 0.92
N ARG A 401 5.59 -19.82 1.33
CA ARG A 401 5.81 -20.30 2.70
C ARG A 401 5.82 -19.14 3.68
N PRO A 402 5.49 -19.35 4.96
CA PRO A 402 5.67 -18.33 5.99
C PRO A 402 7.09 -17.75 5.96
N GLY A 403 7.20 -16.42 5.96
CA GLY A 403 8.47 -15.67 5.91
C GLY A 403 9.11 -15.53 4.52
N GLU A 404 8.55 -16.16 3.48
CA GLU A 404 8.94 -15.88 2.10
C GLU A 404 8.43 -14.50 1.67
N VAL A 405 9.26 -13.72 0.96
CA VAL A 405 8.84 -12.43 0.40
C VAL A 405 7.70 -12.68 -0.59
N ASP A 406 6.59 -11.96 -0.44
CA ASP A 406 5.47 -12.00 -1.40
C ASP A 406 5.40 -10.69 -2.18
N ARG A 407 5.92 -10.70 -3.41
CA ARG A 407 5.85 -9.59 -4.37
C ARG A 407 4.80 -9.84 -5.43
N THR A 408 3.88 -10.78 -5.21
CA THR A 408 2.83 -11.04 -6.19
C THR A 408 1.86 -9.84 -6.27
N PRO A 409 1.17 -9.63 -7.40
CA PRO A 409 0.28 -8.48 -7.59
C PRO A 409 -0.64 -8.21 -6.38
N LEU A 410 -0.63 -6.96 -5.90
CA LEU A 410 -1.46 -6.53 -4.77
C LEU A 410 -2.84 -6.09 -5.25
N PHE A 411 -3.88 -6.79 -4.80
CA PHE A 411 -5.27 -6.52 -5.14
C PHE A 411 -5.94 -5.78 -3.99
N ALA A 412 -6.88 -4.89 -4.32
CA ALA A 412 -7.64 -4.07 -3.39
C ALA A 412 -9.13 -4.31 -3.60
N TYR A 413 -9.87 -4.45 -2.51
CA TYR A 413 -11.28 -4.82 -2.51
C TYR A 413 -12.10 -3.89 -1.62
N GLU A 414 -13.34 -3.67 -2.03
CA GLU A 414 -14.35 -3.10 -1.16
C GLU A 414 -15.09 -4.23 -0.44
N ALA A 415 -15.15 -4.16 0.88
CA ALA A 415 -15.88 -5.10 1.73
C ALA A 415 -16.86 -4.35 2.63
N PHE A 416 -17.95 -4.99 3.03
CA PHE A 416 -18.96 -4.41 3.89
C PHE A 416 -19.26 -5.28 5.10
N SER A 417 -19.37 -4.66 6.28
CA SER A 417 -19.78 -5.30 7.53
C SER A 417 -21.06 -4.63 8.06
N ARG A 418 -22.08 -5.45 8.35
CA ARG A 418 -23.34 -4.95 8.94
C ARG A 418 -23.14 -4.52 10.38
N SER A 419 -22.42 -5.32 11.17
CA SER A 419 -22.13 -5.02 12.57
C SER A 419 -21.41 -3.68 12.75
N ILE A 420 -20.44 -3.36 11.88
CA ILE A 420 -19.79 -2.04 11.87
C ILE A 420 -20.78 -0.94 11.49
N ALA A 421 -21.58 -1.14 10.43
CA ALA A 421 -22.59 -0.16 10.02
C ALA A 421 -23.61 0.15 11.14
N VAL A 422 -24.09 -0.88 11.84
CA VAL A 422 -24.96 -0.78 13.01
C VAL A 422 -24.25 -0.01 14.13
N GLY A 423 -23.01 -0.39 14.48
CA GLY A 423 -22.25 0.28 15.52
C GLY A 423 -22.05 1.77 15.25
N ARG A 424 -21.80 2.16 14.00
CA ARG A 424 -21.70 3.55 13.56
C ARG A 424 -23.04 4.27 13.56
N LEU A 425 -24.13 3.62 13.16
CA LEU A 425 -25.47 4.20 13.23
C LEU A 425 -25.86 4.51 14.68
N SER A 426 -25.62 3.57 15.60
CA SER A 426 -25.87 3.79 17.04
C SER A 426 -24.94 4.83 17.64
N PHE A 427 -23.71 4.97 17.12
CA PHE A 427 -22.83 6.09 17.50
C PHE A 427 -23.49 7.44 17.18
N TRP A 428 -24.03 7.62 15.98
CA TRP A 428 -24.70 8.88 15.60
C TRP A 428 -25.93 9.21 16.44
N GLN A 429 -26.69 8.19 16.84
CA GLN A 429 -27.79 8.35 17.79
C GLN A 429 -27.28 8.85 19.15
N ARG A 430 -26.22 8.24 19.70
CA ARG A 430 -25.61 8.68 20.98
C ARG A 430 -25.06 10.10 20.93
N GLN A 431 -24.58 10.53 19.77
CA GLN A 431 -24.11 11.90 19.54
C GLN A 431 -25.27 12.90 19.31
N GLY A 432 -26.53 12.46 19.30
CA GLY A 432 -27.71 13.31 19.15
C GLY A 432 -27.96 13.82 17.73
N PHE A 433 -27.35 13.21 16.71
CA PHE A 433 -27.60 13.52 15.30
C PHE A 433 -28.78 12.73 14.70
N LEU A 434 -29.25 11.70 15.39
CA LEU A 434 -30.41 10.89 15.01
C LEU A 434 -31.34 10.74 16.22
N ASP A 435 -32.63 10.99 16.01
CA ASP A 435 -33.66 10.62 16.98
C ASP A 435 -33.90 9.09 16.98
N SER A 436 -34.60 8.61 18.01
CA SER A 436 -34.82 7.18 18.23
C SER A 436 -35.70 6.51 17.16
N ASP A 437 -36.69 7.22 16.61
CA ASP A 437 -37.58 6.66 15.56
C ASP A 437 -36.80 6.48 14.26
N ARG A 438 -36.07 7.52 13.85
CA ARG A 438 -35.23 7.50 12.66
C ARG A 438 -34.11 6.47 12.77
N HIS A 439 -33.44 6.39 13.92
CA HIS A 439 -32.46 5.34 14.19
C HIS A 439 -33.08 3.94 14.04
N GLY A 440 -34.26 3.71 14.62
CA GLY A 440 -34.97 2.43 14.51
C GLY A 440 -35.27 2.02 13.05
N LYS A 441 -35.77 2.96 12.24
CA LYS A 441 -36.04 2.74 10.81
C LYS A 441 -34.77 2.43 10.01
N LEU A 442 -33.70 3.20 10.22
CA LEU A 442 -32.42 2.97 9.53
C LEU A 442 -31.77 1.65 9.98
N LEU A 443 -31.91 1.29 11.25
CA LEU A 443 -31.42 0.03 11.80
C LEU A 443 -32.14 -1.17 11.17
N ASP A 444 -33.47 -1.14 11.12
CA ASP A 444 -34.29 -2.15 10.44
C ASP A 444 -33.87 -2.30 8.96
N ARG A 445 -33.62 -1.19 8.28
CA ARG A 445 -33.09 -1.21 6.91
C ARG A 445 -31.71 -1.86 6.81
N ILE A 446 -30.76 -1.58 7.70
CA ILE A 446 -29.44 -2.24 7.67
C ILE A 446 -29.57 -3.76 7.90
N LEU A 447 -30.44 -4.17 8.82
CA LEU A 447 -30.60 -5.57 9.22
C LEU A 447 -31.39 -6.40 8.19
N HIS A 448 -32.44 -5.82 7.60
CA HIS A 448 -33.42 -6.57 6.82
C HIS A 448 -33.64 -6.03 5.40
N GLY A 449 -33.51 -4.71 5.19
CA GLY A 449 -33.78 -4.09 3.89
C GLY A 449 -32.58 -4.04 2.93
N LEU A 450 -31.37 -3.91 3.47
CA LEU A 450 -30.18 -3.62 2.68
C LEU A 450 -29.63 -4.88 2.01
N THR A 451 -29.79 -4.98 0.69
CA THR A 451 -29.24 -6.09 -0.09
C THR A 451 -27.72 -5.96 -0.22
N VAL A 452 -27.00 -6.92 0.37
CA VAL A 452 -25.54 -7.01 0.26
C VAL A 452 -25.22 -8.29 -0.47
N LYS A 453 -24.65 -8.14 -1.66
CA LYS A 453 -24.16 -9.24 -2.48
C LYS A 453 -22.64 -9.21 -2.44
N GLY A 454 -22.04 -10.29 -1.94
CA GLY A 454 -20.62 -10.55 -2.13
C GLY A 454 -20.23 -11.94 -1.65
N VAL A 455 -18.93 -12.18 -1.50
CA VAL A 455 -18.38 -13.40 -0.93
C VAL A 455 -18.10 -13.17 0.55
N SER A 456 -18.62 -14.02 1.43
CA SER A 456 -18.33 -13.92 2.87
C SER A 456 -16.85 -14.15 3.13
N VAL A 457 -16.24 -13.36 4.02
CA VAL A 457 -14.85 -13.63 4.44
C VAL A 457 -14.71 -15.02 5.09
N LEU A 458 -15.77 -15.51 5.74
CA LEU A 458 -15.81 -16.85 6.35
C LEU A 458 -15.76 -17.99 5.33
N ASP A 459 -16.09 -17.70 4.07
CA ASP A 459 -16.01 -18.69 2.99
C ASP A 459 -14.60 -18.74 2.37
N LEU A 460 -13.68 -17.81 2.71
CA LEU A 460 -12.39 -17.77 2.03
C LEU A 460 -11.48 -18.96 2.42
N PRO A 461 -10.81 -19.60 1.43
CA PRO A 461 -9.90 -20.69 1.69
C PRO A 461 -8.53 -20.14 2.07
N GLY A 462 -8.26 -19.97 3.36
CA GLY A 462 -6.95 -19.45 3.78
C GLY A 462 -6.63 -19.66 5.24
N GLN A 463 -5.32 -19.81 5.49
CA GLN A 463 -4.70 -19.62 6.80
C GLN A 463 -4.06 -18.23 6.82
N GLU A 464 -4.02 -17.61 8.00
CA GLU A 464 -3.32 -16.34 8.20
C GLU A 464 -1.84 -16.48 7.78
N ARG A 465 -1.37 -15.51 6.99
CA ARG A 465 0.04 -15.43 6.55
C ARG A 465 0.70 -14.26 7.27
N PRO A 466 1.51 -14.51 8.32
CA PRO A 466 2.17 -13.44 9.05
C PRO A 466 3.00 -12.55 8.13
N GLY A 467 2.78 -11.23 8.21
CA GLY A 467 3.52 -10.24 7.42
C GLY A 467 3.04 -10.05 5.97
N VAL A 468 1.95 -10.70 5.56
CA VAL A 468 1.35 -10.53 4.23
C VAL A 468 -0.12 -10.17 4.39
N VAL A 469 -0.54 -9.08 3.75
CA VAL A 469 -1.95 -8.68 3.73
C VAL A 469 -2.80 -9.72 3.02
N ALA A 470 -3.92 -10.09 3.63
CA ALA A 470 -4.86 -11.06 3.09
C ALA A 470 -6.31 -10.64 3.39
N LEU A 471 -7.26 -11.12 2.59
CA LEU A 471 -8.67 -10.83 2.85
C LEU A 471 -9.17 -11.40 4.19
N GLU A 472 -8.56 -12.49 4.65
CA GLU A 472 -8.85 -13.10 5.95
C GLU A 472 -8.54 -12.16 7.13
N ASP A 473 -7.68 -11.16 6.94
CA ASP A 473 -7.46 -10.11 7.94
C ASP A 473 -8.77 -9.43 8.34
N ALA A 474 -9.77 -9.38 7.45
CA ALA A 474 -11.07 -8.81 7.77
C ALA A 474 -11.74 -9.46 8.99
N LEU A 475 -11.48 -10.75 9.26
CA LEU A 475 -11.98 -11.45 10.45
C LEU A 475 -11.53 -10.83 11.77
N ARG A 476 -10.38 -10.14 11.79
CA ARG A 476 -9.87 -9.45 12.98
C ARG A 476 -10.63 -8.16 13.28
N ALA A 477 -11.21 -7.52 12.26
CA ALA A 477 -12.04 -6.33 12.41
C ALA A 477 -13.51 -6.71 12.65
N SER A 478 -14.06 -7.66 11.87
CA SER A 478 -15.39 -8.22 12.09
C SER A 478 -15.62 -9.55 11.36
N PRO A 479 -16.30 -10.54 11.95
CA PRO A 479 -16.56 -11.81 11.28
C PRO A 479 -17.62 -11.74 10.16
N ASP A 480 -18.41 -10.65 10.08
CA ASP A 480 -19.52 -10.53 9.12
C ASP A 480 -19.16 -9.74 7.85
N PHE A 481 -17.87 -9.56 7.56
CA PHE A 481 -17.45 -8.90 6.32
C PHE A 481 -17.82 -9.71 5.08
N VAL A 482 -18.36 -9.00 4.10
CA VAL A 482 -18.70 -9.51 2.77
C VAL A 482 -17.91 -8.73 1.72
N ILE A 483 -17.11 -9.42 0.92
CA ILE A 483 -16.30 -8.84 -0.16
C ILE A 483 -17.20 -8.55 -1.36
N LEU A 484 -17.37 -7.28 -1.69
CA LEU A 484 -18.35 -6.82 -2.67
C LEU A 484 -17.79 -6.79 -4.09
N ARG A 485 -16.58 -6.23 -4.26
CA ARG A 485 -15.92 -6.05 -5.56
C ARG A 485 -14.46 -5.70 -5.40
N ALA A 486 -13.67 -5.94 -6.44
CA ALA A 486 -12.34 -5.36 -6.55
C ALA A 486 -12.40 -3.89 -6.99
N THR A 487 -11.39 -3.12 -6.63
CA THR A 487 -11.26 -1.70 -7.05
C THR A 487 -10.89 -1.59 -8.52
N ARG A 488 -11.18 -0.44 -9.15
CA ARG A 488 -10.83 -0.20 -10.58
C ARG A 488 -9.35 -0.42 -10.89
N GLY A 489 -8.45 0.00 -9.99
CA GLY A 489 -7.01 -0.21 -10.17
C GLY A 489 -6.64 -1.69 -10.18
N THR A 490 -7.26 -2.48 -9.30
CA THR A 490 -7.11 -3.94 -9.30
C THR A 490 -7.66 -4.58 -10.56
N LEU A 491 -8.82 -4.13 -11.07
CA LEU A 491 -9.37 -4.67 -12.31
C LEU A 491 -8.45 -4.39 -13.51
N ALA A 492 -7.86 -3.19 -13.59
CA ALA A 492 -6.89 -2.86 -14.63
C ALA A 492 -5.64 -3.76 -14.54
N LEU A 493 -5.06 -3.89 -13.34
CA LEU A 493 -3.91 -4.75 -13.09
C LEU A 493 -4.21 -6.22 -13.43
N ALA A 494 -5.34 -6.73 -12.96
CA ALA A 494 -5.77 -8.09 -13.22
C ALA A 494 -6.05 -8.33 -14.70
N ARG A 495 -6.57 -7.35 -15.45
CA ARG A 495 -6.72 -7.44 -16.91
C ARG A 495 -5.37 -7.61 -17.60
N ASP A 496 -4.37 -6.85 -17.22
CA ASP A 496 -3.03 -6.96 -17.81
C ASP A 496 -2.39 -8.33 -17.50
N ILE A 497 -2.59 -8.83 -16.28
CA ILE A 497 -2.13 -10.18 -15.87
C ILE A 497 -2.90 -11.28 -16.63
N PHE A 498 -4.21 -11.13 -16.82
CA PHE A 498 -5.05 -12.17 -17.41
C PHE A 498 -5.05 -12.16 -18.94
N ARG A 499 -4.69 -11.04 -19.58
CA ARG A 499 -4.69 -10.87 -21.04
C ARG A 499 -4.01 -12.01 -21.82
N PRO A 500 -2.85 -12.55 -21.41
CA PRO A 500 -2.22 -13.65 -22.13
C PRO A 500 -3.00 -14.97 -22.08
N TYR A 501 -3.94 -15.12 -21.15
CA TYR A 501 -4.61 -16.39 -20.84
C TYR A 501 -6.08 -16.44 -21.23
N LEU A 502 -6.67 -15.29 -21.56
CA LEU A 502 -8.10 -15.18 -21.84
C LEU A 502 -8.38 -14.95 -23.33
N SER A 503 -9.48 -15.51 -23.82
CA SER A 503 -9.96 -15.23 -25.18
C SER A 503 -10.37 -13.76 -25.31
N PRO A 504 -10.35 -13.18 -26.53
CA PRO A 504 -10.82 -11.80 -26.76
C PRO A 504 -12.25 -11.56 -26.24
N GLN A 505 -13.11 -12.59 -26.29
CA GLN A 505 -14.49 -12.52 -25.82
C GLN A 505 -14.55 -12.38 -24.29
N LEU A 506 -13.74 -13.14 -23.54
CA LEU A 506 -13.63 -13.00 -22.09
C LEU A 506 -12.98 -11.68 -21.69
N LEU A 507 -11.98 -11.21 -22.45
CA LEU A 507 -11.39 -9.89 -22.22
C LEU A 507 -12.41 -8.77 -22.41
N GLY A 508 -13.29 -8.87 -23.41
CA GLY A 508 -14.41 -7.94 -23.59
C GLY A 508 -15.39 -7.95 -22.42
N ILE A 509 -15.58 -9.08 -21.73
CA ILE A 509 -16.38 -9.14 -20.49
C ILE A 509 -15.64 -8.41 -19.36
N LEU A 510 -14.32 -8.58 -19.24
CA LEU A 510 -13.49 -7.89 -18.23
C LEU A 510 -13.31 -6.38 -18.48
N ASP A 511 -13.63 -5.91 -19.68
CA ASP A 511 -13.75 -4.48 -19.98
C ASP A 511 -14.94 -3.83 -19.25
N GLY A 512 -15.90 -4.64 -18.79
CA GLY A 512 -16.95 -4.24 -17.86
C GLY A 512 -16.42 -3.84 -16.48
N THR A 513 -17.14 -2.96 -15.79
CA THR A 513 -16.67 -2.30 -14.55
C THR A 513 -16.94 -3.05 -13.25
N LYS A 514 -17.43 -4.30 -13.31
CA LYS A 514 -17.97 -4.99 -12.12
C LYS A 514 -17.71 -6.50 -12.16
N TRP A 515 -16.47 -6.89 -11.88
CA TRP A 515 -16.13 -8.28 -11.60
C TRP A 515 -15.32 -8.38 -10.31
N LEU A 516 -15.34 -9.56 -9.71
CA LEU A 516 -14.67 -9.88 -8.45
C LEU A 516 -13.74 -11.08 -8.68
N PRO A 517 -12.44 -10.86 -8.92
CA PRO A 517 -11.45 -11.91 -8.90
C PRO A 517 -11.11 -12.23 -7.45
N ILE A 518 -11.48 -13.39 -6.94
CA ILE A 518 -11.24 -13.74 -5.54
C ILE A 518 -10.88 -15.21 -5.39
N ARG A 519 -10.10 -15.54 -4.37
CA ARG A 519 -9.88 -16.91 -3.94
C ARG A 519 -11.21 -17.45 -3.44
N SER A 520 -11.74 -18.49 -4.08
CA SER A 520 -13.01 -19.10 -3.71
C SER A 520 -12.78 -20.52 -3.22
N PRO A 521 -13.48 -21.01 -2.20
CA PRO A 521 -13.45 -22.42 -1.84
C PRO A 521 -14.17 -23.21 -2.94
N ARG A 522 -13.53 -24.23 -3.53
CA ARG A 522 -14.26 -25.07 -4.49
C ARG A 522 -15.26 -25.87 -3.68
N GLN A 523 -16.55 -25.72 -3.98
CA GLN A 523 -17.54 -26.65 -3.46
C GLN A 523 -17.24 -28.05 -4.03
N ARG A 524 -16.54 -28.87 -3.24
CA ARG A 524 -16.62 -30.34 -3.14
C ARG A 524 -16.39 -31.22 -4.38
N ILE A 525 -16.26 -30.71 -5.60
CA ILE A 525 -16.24 -31.56 -6.81
C ILE A 525 -14.84 -32.12 -7.14
N PHE A 526 -13.77 -31.48 -6.68
CA PHE A 526 -12.41 -31.98 -6.86
C PHE A 526 -11.70 -32.07 -5.50
N ALA A 527 -11.17 -33.25 -5.17
CA ALA A 527 -10.37 -33.49 -3.97
C ALA A 527 -9.00 -32.80 -3.99
N ASP A 528 -8.84 -31.79 -4.84
CA ASP A 528 -7.57 -31.16 -5.15
C ASP A 528 -7.41 -29.87 -4.34
N PRO A 529 -6.42 -29.80 -3.42
CA PRO A 529 -6.13 -28.61 -2.63
C PRO A 529 -5.54 -27.43 -3.44
N SER A 530 -5.44 -27.52 -4.77
CA SER A 530 -4.96 -26.43 -5.61
C SER A 530 -5.81 -25.16 -5.42
N SER A 531 -5.20 -24.05 -5.00
CA SER A 531 -5.87 -22.74 -4.94
C SER A 531 -6.12 -22.21 -6.35
N PHE A 532 -7.30 -21.66 -6.57
CA PHE A 532 -7.73 -21.06 -7.83
C PHE A 532 -8.38 -19.71 -7.54
N ILE A 533 -8.41 -18.86 -8.56
CA ILE A 533 -9.11 -17.58 -8.53
C ILE A 533 -10.40 -17.76 -9.31
N THR A 534 -11.53 -17.50 -8.66
CA THR A 534 -12.81 -17.42 -9.35
C THR A 534 -13.08 -15.97 -9.69
N VAL A 535 -13.45 -15.73 -10.94
CA VAL A 535 -13.89 -14.41 -11.39
C VAL A 535 -15.40 -14.40 -11.43
N PHE A 536 -16.02 -13.65 -10.53
CA PHE A 536 -17.46 -13.46 -10.49
C PHE A 536 -17.87 -12.20 -11.25
N ASP A 537 -19.08 -12.20 -11.80
CA ASP A 537 -19.71 -11.00 -12.37
C ASP A 537 -20.37 -10.11 -11.29
N SER A 538 -21.08 -9.07 -11.72
CA SER A 538 -21.81 -8.17 -10.82
C SER A 538 -23.00 -8.80 -10.08
N ARG A 539 -23.48 -9.97 -10.53
CA ARG A 539 -24.54 -10.76 -9.92
C ARG A 539 -23.99 -11.87 -9.01
N LEU A 540 -22.66 -11.99 -8.92
CA LEU A 540 -21.93 -13.08 -8.28
C LEU A 540 -22.13 -14.44 -8.96
N GLU A 541 -22.45 -14.43 -10.24
CA GLU A 541 -22.38 -15.62 -11.06
C GLU A 541 -20.91 -15.83 -11.46
N PRO A 542 -20.34 -17.02 -11.22
CA PRO A 542 -18.98 -17.32 -11.64
C PRO A 542 -18.88 -17.29 -13.16
N LEU A 543 -17.94 -16.50 -13.70
CA LEU A 543 -17.67 -16.39 -15.13
C LEU A 543 -16.67 -17.48 -15.55
N PHE A 544 -15.55 -17.57 -14.84
CA PHE A 544 -14.51 -18.56 -15.07
C PHE A 544 -13.63 -18.75 -13.84
N GLU A 545 -12.92 -19.88 -13.82
CA GLU A 545 -11.95 -20.25 -12.79
C GLU A 545 -10.54 -20.33 -13.38
N LEU A 546 -9.58 -19.70 -12.71
CA LEU A 546 -8.17 -19.71 -13.05
C LEU A 546 -7.39 -20.52 -12.02
N GLY A 547 -6.79 -21.61 -12.45
CA GLY A 547 -5.82 -22.37 -11.69
C GLY A 547 -4.49 -21.62 -11.64
N LEU A 548 -3.88 -21.62 -10.47
CA LEU A 548 -2.56 -21.07 -10.24
C LEU A 548 -1.53 -22.17 -10.55
N GLY A 549 -0.87 -22.10 -11.71
CA GLY A 549 0.03 -23.15 -12.23
C GLY A 549 -0.56 -24.02 -13.34
N GLN A 550 0.29 -24.82 -13.99
CA GLN A 550 -0.07 -25.64 -15.17
C GLN A 550 -0.73 -26.96 -14.80
N THR A 551 -0.33 -27.56 -13.68
CA THR A 551 -0.93 -28.77 -13.14
C THR A 551 -1.28 -28.55 -11.68
N ALA A 552 -2.23 -29.32 -11.17
CA ALA A 552 -2.67 -29.16 -9.79
C ALA A 552 -1.72 -29.86 -8.78
N HIS A 553 -0.82 -30.71 -9.27
CA HIS A 553 0.10 -31.49 -8.44
C HIS A 553 1.50 -30.88 -8.35
N GLU A 554 1.87 -29.99 -9.27
CA GLU A 554 3.18 -29.34 -9.25
C GLU A 554 3.16 -28.12 -8.33
N PRO A 555 4.22 -27.90 -7.54
CA PRO A 555 4.38 -26.68 -6.78
C PRO A 555 4.38 -25.47 -7.71
N VAL A 556 3.55 -24.47 -7.40
CA VAL A 556 3.55 -23.17 -8.09
C VAL A 556 4.92 -22.54 -7.98
N ARG A 557 5.50 -22.12 -9.11
CA ARG A 557 6.75 -21.37 -9.12
C ARG A 557 6.48 -19.92 -9.46
N TYR A 558 7.34 -19.05 -8.95
CA TYR A 558 7.28 -17.63 -9.19
C TYR A 558 8.49 -17.20 -10.00
N ARG A 559 8.28 -16.28 -10.94
CA ARG A 559 9.32 -15.55 -11.64
C ARG A 559 9.17 -14.08 -11.28
N GLU A 560 10.23 -13.49 -10.78
CA GLU A 560 10.25 -12.05 -10.55
C GLU A 560 10.50 -11.31 -11.87
N GLN A 561 9.71 -10.29 -12.14
CA GLN A 561 9.89 -9.39 -13.27
C GLN A 561 9.46 -7.97 -12.86
N ALA A 562 10.38 -7.01 -12.97
CA ALA A 562 10.15 -5.60 -12.66
C ALA A 562 9.50 -5.41 -11.26
N GLY A 563 10.09 -6.00 -10.23
CA GLY A 563 9.67 -5.82 -8.83
C GLY A 563 8.43 -6.61 -8.43
N MET A 564 7.82 -7.34 -9.37
CA MET A 564 6.61 -8.09 -9.17
C MET A 564 6.85 -9.57 -9.46
N GLU A 565 6.39 -10.43 -8.57
CA GLU A 565 6.41 -11.88 -8.81
C GLU A 565 5.18 -12.30 -9.62
N GLN A 566 5.45 -12.92 -10.76
CA GLN A 566 4.45 -13.54 -11.61
C GLN A 566 4.52 -15.05 -11.46
N LEU A 567 3.44 -15.75 -11.78
CA LEU A 567 3.45 -17.21 -11.86
C LEU A 567 4.34 -17.62 -13.04
N ALA A 568 5.40 -18.38 -12.78
CA ALA A 568 6.37 -18.75 -13.81
C ALA A 568 5.73 -19.58 -14.92
N GLU A 569 4.77 -20.42 -14.56
CA GLU A 569 4.01 -21.25 -15.47
C GLU A 569 2.72 -20.57 -15.98
N GLY A 570 2.44 -19.34 -15.54
CA GLY A 570 1.24 -18.60 -15.88
C GLY A 570 -0.04 -19.10 -15.20
N LEU A 571 -1.19 -18.73 -15.78
CA LEU A 571 -2.52 -19.09 -15.30
C LEU A 571 -3.15 -20.13 -16.22
N ARG A 572 -3.86 -21.10 -15.65
CA ARG A 572 -4.60 -22.11 -16.41
C ARG A 572 -6.10 -21.87 -16.29
N LEU A 573 -6.79 -21.67 -17.42
CA LEU A 573 -8.24 -21.66 -17.44
C LEU A 573 -8.77 -23.07 -17.12
N LEU A 574 -9.37 -23.24 -15.94
CA LEU A 574 -9.88 -24.54 -15.48
C LEU A 574 -11.27 -24.81 -16.00
N HIS A 575 -12.10 -23.77 -15.95
CA HIS A 575 -13.49 -23.86 -16.31
C HIS A 575 -13.96 -22.50 -16.81
N GLN A 576 -14.60 -22.50 -17.98
CA GLN A 576 -15.36 -21.37 -18.48
C GLN A 576 -16.83 -21.75 -18.32
N MET A 577 -17.57 -20.98 -17.53
CA MET A 577 -19.01 -21.19 -17.44
C MET A 577 -19.63 -20.76 -18.77
N GLU A 578 -20.65 -21.49 -19.24
CA GLU A 578 -21.47 -21.01 -20.35
C GLU A 578 -22.20 -19.75 -19.88
N VAL A 579 -21.56 -18.60 -20.08
CA VAL A 579 -22.20 -17.31 -19.93
C VAL A 579 -23.24 -17.28 -21.05
N SER A 580 -24.48 -17.60 -20.71
CA SER A 580 -25.61 -17.33 -21.59
C SER A 580 -25.52 -15.84 -21.88
N LEU A 581 -25.09 -15.48 -23.10
CA LEU A 581 -24.93 -14.11 -23.59
C LEU A 581 -26.32 -13.46 -23.68
N ARG A 582 -26.99 -13.33 -22.53
CA ARG A 582 -28.15 -12.48 -22.36
C ARG A 582 -27.58 -11.08 -22.43
N THR A 583 -27.59 -10.55 -23.66
CA THR A 583 -27.24 -9.18 -24.05
C THR A 583 -27.08 -8.25 -22.86
N PHE A 584 -25.83 -7.95 -22.51
CA PHE A 584 -25.48 -6.89 -21.58
C PHE A 584 -25.80 -5.56 -22.27
N SER A 585 -27.05 -5.08 -22.12
CA SER A 585 -27.48 -3.74 -22.54
C SER A 585 -27.26 -2.73 -21.42
#